data_AF-W4P7M5-F1
#
_entry.id   AF-W4P7M5-F1
#
_cell.length_a   1.000
_cell.length_b   1.000
_cell.length_c   1.000
_cell.angle_alpha   90.00
_cell.angle_beta   90.00
_cell.angle_gamma   90.00
#
_symmetry.space_group_name_H-M   'P 1'
#
loop_
_entity.id
_entity.type
_entity.pdbx_description
1 polymer ?
#
loop_
_entity_poly.entity_id
_entity_poly.type
_entity_poly.pdbx_seq_one_letter_code
_entity_poly.pdbx_strand_id
1 'polypeptide(L)'
;MTREEISQAAEEYAKNYGYFNCDTGDVFVAFEDGAKWALSNMWHSIDKGDLPKEDGRYLILMRNGYPCVVEYKDKFWNVIGYQSDVAYWMEIPEIKEEEK
;
A
#
# COMPACT_ATOMS: atom_id res chain seq x y z
N MET A 1 15.23 -4.21 -0.94
CA MET A 1 15.48 -2.83 -0.50
C MET A 1 16.06 -2.89 0.91
N THR A 2 17.17 -2.22 1.17
CA THR A 2 17.81 -2.15 2.49
C THR A 2 17.20 -1.01 3.32
N ARG A 3 17.48 -0.99 4.63
CA ARG A 3 17.02 0.10 5.52
C ARG A 3 17.58 1.46 5.08
N GLU A 4 18.83 1.48 4.63
CA GLU A 4 19.49 2.70 4.15
C GLU A 4 18.85 3.24 2.87
N GLU A 5 18.48 2.35 1.94
CA GLU A 5 17.76 2.72 0.71
C GLU A 5 16.36 3.29 1.02
N ILE A 6 15.63 2.70 1.96
CA ILE A 6 14.32 3.21 2.40
C ILE A 6 14.45 4.60 3.01
N SER A 7 15.45 4.79 3.87
CA SER A 7 15.69 6.07 4.57
C SER A 7 16.04 7.19 3.58
N GLN A 8 16.90 6.90 2.60
CA GLN A 8 17.23 7.85 1.53
C GLN A 8 16.01 8.20 0.68
N ALA A 9 15.19 7.22 0.30
CA ALA A 9 13.97 7.45 -0.45
C ALA A 9 12.93 8.27 0.34
N ALA A 10 12.78 8.00 1.65
CA ALA A 10 11.91 8.77 2.54
C ALA A 10 12.37 10.23 2.64
N GLU A 11 13.68 10.48 2.77
CA GLU A 11 14.25 11.82 2.81
C GLU A 11 14.03 12.57 1.49
N GLU A 12 14.24 11.90 0.36
CA GLU A 12 13.97 12.46 -0.97
C GLU A 12 12.49 12.80 -1.13
N TYR A 13 11.60 11.89 -0.73
CA TYR A 13 10.15 12.09 -0.82
C TYR A 13 9.71 13.29 0.03
N ALA A 14 10.13 13.33 1.30
CA ALA A 14 9.76 14.38 2.24
C ALA A 14 10.35 15.76 1.87
N LYS A 15 11.41 15.84 1.05
CA LYS A 15 11.97 17.12 0.60
C LYS A 15 11.38 17.60 -0.73
N ASN A 16 11.09 16.68 -1.63
CA ASN A 16 10.79 17.01 -3.03
C ASN A 16 9.30 16.96 -3.39
N TYR A 17 8.46 16.35 -2.55
CA TYR A 17 7.04 16.20 -2.80
C TYR A 17 6.22 17.05 -1.82
N GLY A 18 5.16 17.67 -2.31
CA GLY A 18 4.25 18.47 -1.49
C GLY A 18 3.37 17.59 -0.62
N TYR A 19 3.23 17.97 0.65
CA TYR A 19 2.33 17.36 1.62
C TYR A 19 1.57 18.46 2.36
N PHE A 20 0.37 18.13 2.84
CA PHE A 20 -0.57 19.10 3.41
C PHE A 20 -0.79 18.83 4.89
N ASN A 21 -0.62 19.86 5.73
CA ASN A 21 -0.86 19.82 7.18
C ASN A 21 -0.09 18.72 7.96
N CYS A 22 1.17 18.46 7.59
CA CYS A 22 2.08 17.63 8.39
C CYS A 22 3.52 18.15 8.29
N ASP A 23 4.37 17.78 9.24
CA ASP A 23 5.79 18.16 9.24
C ASP A 23 6.61 17.17 8.41
N THR A 24 7.77 17.61 7.89
CA THR A 24 8.69 16.76 7.10
C THR A 24 9.08 15.48 7.85
N GLY A 25 9.24 15.57 9.18
CA GLY A 25 9.55 14.42 10.03
C GLY A 25 8.44 13.37 10.03
N ASP A 26 7.17 13.79 10.08
CA ASP A 26 6.02 12.87 10.07
C ASP A 26 5.93 12.14 8.73
N VAL A 27 6.14 12.86 7.62
CA VAL A 27 6.14 12.27 6.27
C VAL A 27 7.26 11.24 6.12
N PHE A 28 8.46 11.56 6.61
CA PHE A 28 9.59 10.66 6.59
C PHE A 28 9.31 9.37 7.38
N VAL A 29 8.83 9.50 8.62
CA VAL A 29 8.51 8.35 9.49
C VAL A 29 7.39 7.51 8.86
N ALA A 30 6.31 8.14 8.39
CA ALA A 30 5.21 7.45 7.74
C ALA A 30 5.65 6.70 6.48
N PHE A 31 6.57 7.28 5.68
CA PHE A 31 7.15 6.61 4.52
C PHE A 31 7.97 5.39 4.95
N GLU A 32 8.88 5.55 5.92
CA GLU A 32 9.71 4.43 6.38
C GLU A 32 8.86 3.28 6.94
N ASP A 33 7.85 3.59 7.74
CA ASP A 33 6.98 2.59 8.35
C ASP A 33 6.09 1.91 7.31
N GLY A 34 5.56 2.68 6.35
CA GLY A 34 4.84 2.14 5.21
C GLY A 34 5.70 1.22 4.33
N ALA A 35 6.96 1.61 4.07
CA ALA A 35 7.90 0.82 3.28
C ALA A 35 8.33 -0.47 4.00
N LYS A 36 8.65 -0.39 5.30
CA LYS A 36 8.95 -1.56 6.14
C LYS A 36 7.76 -2.52 6.12
N TRP A 37 6.55 -1.98 6.31
CA TRP A 37 5.33 -2.77 6.28
C TRP A 37 5.10 -3.43 4.92
N ALA A 38 5.24 -2.70 3.81
CA ALA A 38 5.07 -3.25 2.46
C ALA A 38 6.14 -4.29 2.09
N LEU A 39 7.34 -4.19 2.65
CA LEU A 39 8.39 -5.20 2.48
C LEU A 39 8.15 -6.44 3.35
N SER A 40 7.57 -6.26 4.54
CA SER A 40 7.16 -7.35 5.43
C SER A 40 5.87 -8.05 4.98
N ASN A 41 4.98 -7.33 4.31
CA ASN A 41 3.72 -7.80 3.76
C ASN A 41 3.83 -7.73 2.24
N MET A 42 4.38 -8.79 1.65
CA MET A 42 4.63 -8.79 0.21
C MET A 42 3.33 -8.65 -0.56
N TRP A 43 3.29 -7.67 -1.46
CA TRP A 43 2.29 -7.58 -2.50
C TRP A 43 2.06 -8.93 -3.18
N HIS A 44 0.82 -9.39 -3.16
CA HIS A 44 0.39 -10.60 -3.84
C HIS A 44 0.14 -10.28 -5.31
N SER A 45 0.90 -10.93 -6.21
CA SER A 45 0.70 -10.78 -7.66
C SER A 45 -0.50 -11.57 -8.12
N ILE A 46 -1.42 -10.94 -8.85
CA ILE A 46 -2.61 -11.63 -9.37
C ILE A 46 -2.31 -12.54 -10.57
N ASP A 47 -1.12 -12.47 -11.17
CA ASP A 47 -0.80 -13.12 -12.46
C ASP A 47 -0.90 -14.66 -12.38
N LYS A 48 -0.84 -15.23 -11.18
CA LYS A 48 -1.02 -16.68 -10.93
C LYS A 48 -2.41 -17.04 -10.39
N GLY A 49 -3.36 -16.10 -10.44
CA GLY A 49 -4.67 -16.25 -9.82
C GLY A 49 -4.64 -16.21 -8.30
N ASP A 50 -3.56 -15.67 -7.70
CA ASP A 50 -3.49 -15.42 -6.27
C ASP A 50 -4.38 -14.23 -5.92
N LEU A 51 -5.51 -14.53 -5.28
CA LEU A 51 -6.56 -13.59 -4.93
C LEU A 51 -6.85 -13.68 -3.43
N PRO A 52 -7.43 -12.64 -2.82
CA PRO A 52 -7.85 -12.71 -1.43
C PRO A 52 -8.78 -13.91 -1.21
N LYS A 53 -8.60 -14.55 -0.06
CA LYS A 53 -9.41 -15.72 0.35
C LYS A 53 -10.75 -15.32 0.95
N GLU A 54 -10.84 -14.10 1.46
CA GLU A 54 -12.00 -13.56 2.15
C GLU A 54 -12.49 -12.30 1.44
N ASP A 55 -13.78 -12.01 1.58
CA ASP A 55 -14.34 -10.74 1.15
C ASP A 55 -13.92 -9.64 2.13
N GLY A 56 -13.63 -8.44 1.64
CA GLY A 56 -13.14 -7.36 2.51
C GLY A 56 -12.57 -6.18 1.77
N ARG A 57 -11.88 -5.29 2.50
CA ARG A 57 -11.15 -4.16 1.91
C ARG A 57 -9.67 -4.47 1.84
N TYR A 58 -9.09 -4.18 0.69
CA TYR A 58 -7.67 -4.40 0.41
C TYR A 58 -7.07 -3.18 -0.25
N LEU A 59 -5.75 -3.04 -0.12
CA LEU A 59 -4.98 -2.13 -0.96
C LEU A 59 -4.61 -2.88 -2.24
N ILE A 60 -4.90 -2.28 -3.39
CA ILE A 60 -4.50 -2.79 -4.70
C ILE A 60 -3.51 -1.84 -5.36
N LEU A 61 -2.67 -2.38 -6.23
CA LEU A 61 -1.85 -1.63 -7.16
C LEU A 61 -2.30 -1.96 -8.58
N MET A 62 -2.75 -0.95 -9.31
CA MET A 62 -3.10 -1.10 -10.72
C MET A 62 -1.84 -1.19 -11.59
N ARG A 63 -1.95 -1.82 -12.76
CA ARG A 63 -0.86 -1.97 -13.74
C ARG A 63 -0.30 -0.64 -14.23
N ASN A 64 -1.09 0.43 -14.17
CA ASN A 64 -0.68 1.80 -14.48
C ASN A 64 0.06 2.49 -13.32
N GLY A 65 0.31 1.79 -12.21
CA GLY A 65 1.06 2.28 -11.05
C GLY A 65 0.22 3.03 -10.01
N TYR A 66 -1.10 3.13 -10.18
CA TYR A 66 -1.95 3.82 -9.20
C TYR A 66 -2.41 2.87 -8.08
N PRO A 67 -2.12 3.19 -6.80
CA PRO A 67 -2.63 2.43 -5.66
C PRO A 67 -4.05 2.89 -5.28
N CYS A 68 -4.91 1.96 -4.87
CA CYS A 68 -6.28 2.25 -4.44
C CYS A 68 -6.70 1.31 -3.29
N VAL A 69 -7.53 1.81 -2.36
CA VAL A 69 -8.25 0.96 -1.41
C VAL A 69 -9.61 0.59 -2.00
N VAL A 70 -9.87 -0.71 -2.14
CA VAL A 70 -11.09 -1.21 -2.79
C VAL A 70 -11.72 -2.35 -2.01
N GLU A 71 -13.02 -2.53 -2.19
CA GLU A 71 -13.74 -3.71 -1.72
C GLU A 71 -13.50 -4.88 -2.68
N TYR A 72 -13.31 -6.07 -2.14
CA TYR A 72 -13.26 -7.35 -2.84
C TYR A 72 -14.42 -8.21 -2.36
N LYS A 73 -15.23 -8.69 -3.29
CA LYS A 73 -16.41 -9.48 -2.98
C LYS A 73 -16.73 -10.47 -4.08
N ASP A 74 -17.12 -11.70 -3.72
CA ASP A 74 -17.55 -12.73 -4.67
C ASP A 74 -16.52 -12.99 -5.79
N LYS A 75 -15.22 -12.82 -5.48
CA LYS A 75 -14.07 -12.89 -6.39
C LYS A 75 -13.90 -11.74 -7.39
N PHE A 76 -14.51 -10.59 -7.11
CA PHE A 76 -14.38 -9.39 -7.92
C PHE A 76 -13.94 -8.19 -7.09
N TRP A 77 -13.03 -7.39 -7.64
CA TRP A 77 -12.65 -6.08 -7.12
C TRP A 77 -13.68 -5.03 -7.52
N ASN A 78 -14.14 -4.21 -6.57
CA ASN A 78 -15.02 -3.08 -6.84
C ASN A 78 -14.20 -1.88 -7.34
N VAL A 79 -13.68 -1.98 -8.55
CA VAL A 79 -12.84 -0.97 -9.20
C VAL A 79 -13.60 -0.20 -10.28
N ILE A 80 -13.24 1.08 -10.48
CA ILE A 80 -13.63 1.83 -11.68
C ILE A 80 -12.64 1.44 -12.78
N GLY A 81 -13.00 0.46 -13.61
CA GLY A 81 -12.14 -0.08 -14.66
C GLY A 81 -12.33 -1.59 -14.85
N TYR A 82 -11.29 -2.28 -15.33
CA TYR A 82 -11.33 -3.72 -15.53
C TYR A 82 -10.59 -4.46 -14.42
N GLN A 83 -11.05 -5.66 -14.08
CA GLN A 83 -10.35 -6.56 -13.15
C GLN A 83 -8.91 -6.86 -13.61
N SER A 84 -8.69 -6.90 -14.93
CA SER A 84 -7.39 -7.13 -15.55
C SER A 84 -6.38 -6.00 -15.30
N ASP A 85 -6.86 -4.82 -14.90
CA ASP A 85 -6.00 -3.66 -14.63
C ASP A 85 -5.38 -3.73 -13.23
N VAL A 86 -5.86 -4.62 -12.36
CA VAL A 86 -5.22 -4.91 -11.08
C VAL A 86 -3.95 -5.71 -11.33
N ALA A 87 -2.84 -5.34 -10.69
CA ALA A 87 -1.56 -6.05 -10.80
C ALA A 87 -1.22 -6.78 -9.50
N TYR A 88 -1.43 -6.11 -8.37
CA TYR A 88 -1.12 -6.63 -7.05
C TYR A 88 -2.21 -6.26 -6.04
N TRP A 89 -2.29 -7.04 -4.96
CA TRP A 89 -3.11 -6.73 -3.80
C TRP A 89 -2.35 -7.00 -2.49
N MET A 90 -2.83 -6.41 -1.40
CA MET A 90 -2.37 -6.70 -0.06
C MET A 90 -3.45 -6.38 0.99
N GLU A 91 -3.36 -7.07 2.14
CA GLU A 91 -4.21 -6.82 3.31
C GLU A 91 -3.99 -5.41 3.86
N ILE A 92 -5.05 -4.78 4.39
CA ILE A 92 -4.92 -3.51 5.11
C ILE A 92 -4.63 -3.84 6.58
N PRO A 93 -3.58 -3.26 7.19
CA PRO A 93 -3.23 -3.60 8.55
C PRO A 93 -4.30 -3.10 9.52
N GLU A 94 -4.65 -3.93 10.50
CA GLU A 94 -5.42 -3.48 11.65
C GLU A 94 -4.53 -2.59 12.53
N ILE A 95 -4.94 -1.33 12.69
CA ILE A 95 -4.34 -0.44 13.68
C ILE A 95 -4.91 -0.87 15.03
N LYS A 96 -4.10 -1.55 15.84
CA LYS A 96 -4.44 -1.79 17.24
C LYS A 96 -4.36 -0.45 17.96
N GLU A 97 -5.48 0.06 18.45
CA GLU A 97 -5.45 1.18 19.39
C GLU A 97 -4.77 0.70 20.68
N GLU A 98 -3.63 1.28 21.02
CA GLU A 98 -3.09 1.12 22.38
C GLU A 98 -4.01 1.90 23.33
N GLU A 99 -4.68 1.18 24.23
CA GLU A 99 -5.43 1.78 25.34
C GLU A 99 -4.48 2.69 26.14
N LYS A 100 -4.77 3.99 26.14
CA LYS A 100 -4.05 5.01 26.93
C LYS A 100 -4.39 4.94 28.40
#